data_AF-A0A846CKG0-F1
#
_entry.id   AF-A0A846CKG0-F1
#
_cell.length_a   1.000
_cell.length_b   1.000
_cell.length_c   1.000
_cell.angle_alpha   90.00
_cell.angle_beta   90.00
_cell.angle_gamma   90.00
#
_symmetry.space_group_name_H-M   'P 1'
#
loop_
_entity.id
_entity.type
_entity.pdbx_description
1 polymer ?
#
loop_
_entity_poly.entity_id
_entity_poly.type
_entity_poly.pdbx_seq_one_letter_code
_entity_poly.pdbx_strand_id
1 'polypeptide(L)' 'MARPYSQNLGRPVLRVYQNQEGSQRQIGKRFQVSLTFVRNLLRHYRTT' A
#
# COMPACT_ATOMS: atom_id res chain seq x y z
N MET A 1 -12.34 12.16 16.83
CA MET A 1 -11.09 12.74 16.32
C MET A 1 -10.54 11.83 15.23
N ALA A 2 -10.66 12.23 13.96
CA ALA A 2 -10.04 11.51 12.86
C ALA A 2 -8.52 11.58 13.07
N ARG A 3 -7.87 10.42 13.25
CA ARG A 3 -6.41 10.35 13.33
C ARG A 3 -5.86 11.00 12.06
N PRO A 4 -4.90 11.94 12.15
CA PRO A 4 -4.29 12.50 10.97
C PRO A 4 -3.78 11.32 10.15
N TYR A 5 -3.89 11.41 8.82
CA TYR A 5 -3.33 10.47 7.84
C TYR A 5 -1.83 10.27 8.14
N SER A 6 -1.51 9.47 9.15
CA SER A 6 -0.20 9.41 9.74
C SER A 6 0.68 8.65 8.78
N GLN A 7 1.44 9.45 8.02
CA GLN A 7 2.40 9.08 7.00
C GLN A 7 1.71 8.51 5.74
N ASN A 8 1.90 9.18 4.60
CA ASN A 8 1.41 8.71 3.30
C ASN A 8 2.10 7.38 2.91
N LEU A 9 1.63 6.26 3.47
CA LEU A 9 2.15 4.92 3.20
C LEU A 9 1.90 4.48 1.75
N GLY A 10 1.00 5.16 1.02
CA GLY A 10 0.69 4.86 -0.36
C GLY A 10 1.91 4.92 -1.29
N ARG A 11 2.73 5.98 -1.19
CA ARG A 11 3.93 6.15 -2.03
C ARG A 11 4.98 5.05 -1.83
N PRO A 12 5.42 4.72 -0.59
CA PRO A 12 6.37 3.64 -0.39
C PRO A 12 5.78 2.26 -0.70
N VAL A 13 4.50 2.00 -0.44
CA VAL A 13 3.83 0.74 -0.85
C VAL A 13 3.85 0.59 -2.37
N LEU A 14 3.53 1.66 -3.11
CA LEU A 14 3.58 1.67 -4.58
C LEU A 14 5.00 1.47 -5.11
N ARG A 15 6.01 2.11 -4.50
CA ARG A 15 7.41 1.92 -4.89
C ARG A 15 7.86 0.47 -4.75
N VAL A 16 7.60 -0.16 -3.59
CA VAL A 16 7.94 -1.57 -3.34
C VAL A 16 7.18 -2.49 -4.30
N TYR A 17 5.92 -2.18 -4.59
CA TYR A 17 5.13 -2.91 -5.58
C TYR A 17 5.69 -2.78 -7.02
N GLN A 18 6.05 -1.57 -7.45
CA GLN A 18 6.65 -1.29 -8.76
C GLN A 18 8.02 -1.97 -8.92
N ASN A 19 8.82 -1.98 -7.85
CA ASN A 19 10.11 -2.67 -7.79
C ASN A 19 9.97 -4.21 -7.74
N GLN A 20 8.74 -4.75 -7.70
CA GLN A 20 8.46 -6.18 -7.56
C GLN A 20 9.15 -6.81 -6.33
N GLU A 21 9.34 -6.04 -5.25
CA GLU A 21 9.96 -6.46 -3.99
C GLU A 21 9.00 -7.32 -3.13
N GLY A 22 8.37 -8.32 -3.77
CA GLY A 22 7.48 -9.29 -3.15
C GLY A 22 6.01 -9.16 -3.54
N SER A 23 5.23 -10.13 -3.08
CA SER A 23 3.78 -10.22 -3.28
C SER A 23 3.01 -9.16 -2.48
N GLN A 24 1.80 -8.82 -2.92
CA GLN A 24 0.90 -7.88 -2.20
C GLN A 24 0.69 -8.25 -0.72
N ARG A 25 0.71 -9.55 -0.39
CA ARG A 25 0.65 -10.04 1.00
C ARG A 25 1.92 -9.73 1.79
N GLN A 26 3.10 -9.91 1.19
CA GLN A 26 4.37 -9.56 1.83
C GLN A 26 4.49 -8.05 2.05
N ILE A 27 4.05 -7.25 1.07
CA ILE A 27 3.98 -5.80 1.18
C ILE A 27 3.04 -5.41 2.34
N GLY A 28 1.86 -6.02 2.44
CA GLY A 28 0.94 -5.79 3.56
C GLY A 28 1.57 -6.05 4.91
N LYS A 29 2.26 -7.20 5.07
CA LYS A 29 3.00 -7.52 6.30
C LYS A 29 4.12 -6.51 6.59
N ARG A 30 4.92 -6.13 5.58
CA ARG A 30 6.05 -5.19 5.71
C ARG A 30 5.63 -3.81 6.18
N PHE A 31 4.49 -3.32 5.70
CA PHE A 31 3.94 -2.01 6.07
C PHE A 31 2.88 -2.09 7.18
N GLN A 32 2.68 -3.26 7.79
CA GLN A 32 1.64 -3.49 8.81
C GLN A 32 0.23 -3.05 8.37
N VAL A 33 -0.08 -3.21 7.08
CA VAL A 33 -1.38 -2.90 6.48
C VAL A 33 -2.09 -4.15 6.01
N SER A 34 -3.42 -4.09 5.95
CA SER A 34 -4.22 -5.20 5.45
C SER A 34 -3.98 -5.46 3.95
N LEU A 35 -4.17 -6.70 3.52
CA LEU A 35 -4.14 -7.04 2.09
C LEU A 35 -5.19 -6.24 1.30
N THR A 36 -6.34 -5.97 1.92
CA THR A 36 -7.42 -5.16 1.34
C THR A 36 -6.98 -3.72 1.11
N PHE A 37 -6.21 -3.13 2.04
CA PHE A 37 -5.61 -1.81 1.86
C PHE A 37 -4.69 -1.79 0.63
N VAL A 38 -3.77 -2.75 0.52
CA VAL A 38 -2.85 -2.85 -0.63
C VAL A 38 -3.63 -3.02 -1.93
N ARG A 39 -4.66 -3.87 -1.96
CA ARG A 39 -5.49 -4.09 -3.15
C ARG A 39 -6.26 -2.83 -3.58
N ASN A 40 -6.88 -2.12 -2.63
CA ASN A 40 -7.63 -0.90 -2.91
C ASN A 40 -6.69 0.21 -3.40
N LEU A 41 -5.51 0.34 -2.79
CA LEU A 41 -4.49 1.29 -3.23
C LEU A 41 -4.03 1.01 -4.67
N LEU A 42 -3.72 -0.26 -4.98
CA LEU A 42 -3.30 -0.66 -6.33
C LEU A 42 -4.41 -0.54 -7.37
N ARG A 43 -5.67 -0.77 -6.97
CA ARG A 43 -6.83 -0.54 -7.85
C ARG A 43 -6.93 0.93 -8.21
N HIS A 44 -6.91 1.83 -7.23
CA HIS A 44 -6.96 3.26 -7.48
C HIS A 44 -5.78 3.75 -8.32
N TYR A 45 -4.58 3.24 -8.05
CA TYR A 45 -3.38 3.57 -8.83
C TYR A 45 -3.47 3.15 -10.31
N ARG A 46 -4.17 2.06 -10.62
CA ARG A 46 -4.36 1.60 -12.02
C ARG A 46 -5.48 2.31 -12.76
N THR A 47 -6.42 2.91 -12.03
CA THR A 47 -7.58 3.61 -12.60
C THR A 47 -7.31 5.10 -12.84
N THR A 48 -6.21 5.63 -12.29
CA THR A 48 -5.77 7.02 -12.48
C THR A 48 -4.61 7.04 -13.47
#